data_AF-A0A2K6T2G9-F1
#
_entry.id   AF-A0A2K6T2G9-F1
#
_cell.length_a   1.000
_cell.length_b   1.000
_cell.length_c   1.000
_cell.angle_alpha   90.00
_cell.angle_beta   90.00
_cell.angle_gamma   90.00
#
_symmetry.space_group_name_H-M   'P 1'
#
loop_
_entity.id
_entity.type
_entity.pdbx_description
1 polymer ?
#
loop_
_entity_poly.entity_id
_entity_poly.type
_entity_poly.pdbx_seq_one_letter_code
_entity_poly.pdbx_strand_id
1 'polypeptide(L)'
;MSRLWGSLLLRRMWVPVAWGRAAAGGSRTCGSTAAPDGVGGAALRRSYWRYLRRLVRGPPEPPFLHVCQVGDPVLRGVAAPVEREHLGGPELQRLVQVMRRQHCVGLSAPQLGVPQQVLALELTQALCQKTPPRQRALRQMEPFPLRVFVNPSLRVLDSRLVTFPEGCESVAGFLACVPRFQAVEISGLNANGEQVVWQASGWAARIIQHEMDHLQGCLFIDRMDSRTFTNICWMEVND
;
A
#
# COMPACT_ATOMS: atom_id res chain seq x y z
N MET A 1 -19.29 32.43 -14.72
CA MET A 1 -18.45 32.36 -15.94
C MET A 1 -17.79 30.97 -15.91
N SER A 2 -18.53 29.93 -16.32
CA SER A 2 -18.43 29.24 -17.64
C SER A 2 -17.07 28.53 -17.82
N ARG A 3 -17.01 27.19 -17.61
CA ARG A 3 -17.02 26.12 -18.66
C ARG A 3 -15.70 26.13 -19.46
N LEU A 4 -14.88 25.08 -19.64
CA LEU A 4 -15.00 23.65 -19.99
C LEU A 4 -13.58 23.04 -19.75
N TRP A 5 -13.28 21.75 -19.58
CA TRP A 5 -13.53 20.60 -20.44
C TRP A 5 -13.28 19.30 -19.65
N GLY A 6 -14.21 18.36 -19.78
CA GLY A 6 -13.88 16.93 -19.75
C GLY A 6 -13.58 16.45 -21.17
N SER A 7 -12.66 15.51 -21.33
CA SER A 7 -12.72 14.38 -22.27
C SER A 7 -11.34 13.72 -22.43
N LEU A 8 -11.10 12.62 -21.72
CA LEU A 8 -10.37 11.50 -22.28
C LEU A 8 -11.18 10.23 -22.04
N LEU A 9 -12.08 9.98 -22.99
CA LEU A 9 -12.83 8.75 -23.14
C LEU A 9 -11.87 7.62 -23.52
N LEU A 10 -11.62 6.68 -22.61
CA LEU A 10 -11.12 5.35 -22.97
C LEU A 10 -12.18 4.62 -23.82
N ARG A 11 -11.99 4.61 -25.14
CA ARG A 11 -12.66 3.64 -26.01
C ARG A 11 -12.08 2.25 -25.73
N ARG A 12 -12.76 1.46 -24.90
CA ARG A 12 -12.58 0.01 -24.85
C ARG A 12 -13.18 -0.60 -26.12
N MET A 13 -12.33 -1.06 -27.03
CA MET A 13 -12.75 -1.97 -28.11
C MET A 13 -13.10 -3.32 -27.49
N TRP A 14 -14.39 -3.64 -27.46
CA TRP A 14 -14.89 -4.99 -27.23
C TRP A 14 -14.78 -5.77 -28.55
N VAL A 15 -13.97 -6.83 -28.55
CA VAL A 15 -14.00 -7.85 -29.62
C VAL A 15 -14.92 -8.97 -29.12
N PRO A 16 -16.01 -9.31 -29.83
CA PRO A 16 -16.86 -10.43 -29.43
C PRO A 16 -16.20 -11.75 -29.84
N VAL A 17 -15.90 -12.60 -28.87
CA VAL A 17 -15.49 -13.99 -29.12
C VAL A 17 -16.74 -14.79 -29.46
N ALA A 18 -16.81 -15.29 -30.69
CA ALA A 18 -17.87 -16.17 -31.16
C ALA A 18 -17.81 -17.54 -30.44
N TRP A 19 -18.92 -17.94 -29.82
CA TRP A 19 -19.07 -19.27 -29.22
C TRP A 19 -19.47 -20.29 -30.30
N GLY A 20 -18.58 -21.24 -30.58
CA GLY A 20 -18.88 -22.44 -31.35
C GLY A 20 -19.75 -23.43 -30.57
N ARG A 21 -20.72 -24.04 -31.24
CA ARG A 21 -21.66 -25.02 -30.68
C ARG A 21 -21.02 -26.40 -30.48
N ALA A 22 -21.25 -26.95 -29.28
CA ALA A 22 -21.59 -28.32 -28.91
C ALA A 22 -20.59 -29.48 -29.10
N ALA A 23 -20.29 -30.16 -27.98
CA ALA A 23 -20.51 -31.60 -27.81
C ALA A 23 -20.74 -31.94 -26.33
N ALA A 24 -21.69 -32.84 -26.09
CA ALA A 24 -22.25 -33.20 -24.79
C ALA A 24 -21.33 -34.10 -23.94
N GLY A 25 -21.42 -33.97 -22.60
CA GLY A 25 -20.82 -34.95 -21.68
C GLY A 25 -20.92 -34.56 -20.20
N GLY A 26 -21.96 -35.05 -19.52
CA GLY A 26 -21.98 -35.32 -18.07
C GLY A 26 -22.10 -34.13 -17.11
N SER A 27 -23.32 -33.59 -16.92
CA SER A 27 -23.60 -32.71 -15.79
C SER A 27 -23.63 -33.49 -14.47
N ARG A 28 -22.58 -33.39 -13.65
CA ARG A 28 -22.73 -33.57 -12.20
C ARG A 28 -23.26 -32.27 -11.62
N THR A 29 -24.56 -32.20 -11.44
CA THR A 29 -25.22 -31.14 -10.68
C THR A 29 -24.86 -31.29 -9.20
N CYS A 30 -23.90 -30.51 -8.71
CA CYS A 30 -23.79 -30.28 -7.27
C CYS A 30 -24.93 -29.33 -6.86
N GLY A 31 -26.06 -29.91 -6.48
CA GLY A 31 -27.15 -29.15 -5.85
C GLY A 31 -26.68 -28.67 -4.49
N SER A 32 -26.62 -27.36 -4.29
CA SER A 32 -26.51 -26.77 -2.97
C SER A 32 -27.85 -26.89 -2.26
N THR A 33 -28.12 -28.04 -1.64
CA THR A 33 -29.10 -28.12 -0.56
C THR A 33 -28.58 -27.27 0.60
N ALA A 34 -29.34 -26.24 0.98
CA ALA A 34 -29.07 -25.47 2.18
C ALA A 34 -29.03 -26.42 3.39
N ALA A 35 -27.88 -26.48 4.06
CA ALA A 35 -27.77 -27.14 5.35
C ALA A 35 -28.57 -26.31 6.38
N PRO A 36 -29.43 -26.93 7.20
CA PRO A 36 -30.03 -26.23 8.32
C PRO A 36 -28.96 -26.04 9.40
N ASP A 37 -28.87 -24.81 9.89
CA ASP A 37 -28.24 -24.41 11.15
C ASP A 37 -26.81 -24.89 11.41
N GLY A 38 -25.83 -24.14 10.89
CA GLY A 38 -24.42 -24.31 11.24
C GLY A 38 -23.58 -23.08 10.91
N VAL A 39 -23.40 -22.21 11.92
CA VAL A 39 -22.33 -21.19 12.06
C VAL A 39 -21.90 -20.51 10.74
N GLY A 40 -22.85 -19.91 10.04
CA GLY A 40 -22.56 -18.96 8.97
C GLY A 40 -22.09 -17.65 9.59
N GLY A 41 -20.80 -17.32 9.44
CA GLY A 41 -20.28 -15.99 9.76
C GLY A 41 -21.21 -14.93 9.14
N ALA A 42 -21.68 -14.00 9.97
CA ALA A 42 -22.71 -13.04 9.61
C ALA A 42 -22.40 -12.41 8.26
N ALA A 43 -23.19 -12.74 7.23
CA ALA A 43 -23.12 -12.08 5.94
C ALA A 43 -23.21 -10.59 6.22
N LEU A 44 -22.10 -9.86 6.01
CA LEU A 44 -21.96 -8.44 6.34
C LEU A 44 -23.17 -7.71 5.77
N ARG A 45 -24.13 -7.36 6.64
CA ARG A 45 -25.35 -6.64 6.26
C ARG A 45 -24.90 -5.38 5.55
N ARG A 46 -25.11 -5.32 4.23
CA ARG A 46 -24.91 -4.09 3.45
C ARG A 46 -25.80 -3.03 4.08
N SER A 47 -25.19 -2.10 4.82
CA SER A 47 -25.93 -1.03 5.50
C SER A 47 -26.71 -0.24 4.44
N TYR A 48 -28.04 -0.33 4.49
CA TYR A 48 -28.96 0.41 3.62
C TYR A 48 -28.65 1.91 3.62
N TRP A 49 -28.28 2.46 4.77
CA TRP A 49 -27.84 3.85 4.92
C TRP A 49 -26.52 4.17 4.22
N ARG A 50 -25.59 3.23 4.13
CA ARG A 50 -24.35 3.38 3.37
C ARG A 50 -24.63 3.35 1.86
N TYR A 51 -25.59 2.54 1.41
CA TYR A 51 -26.05 2.52 0.02
C TYR A 51 -26.73 3.84 -0.36
N LEU A 52 -27.70 4.32 0.44
CA LEU A 52 -28.35 5.61 0.21
C LEU A 52 -27.35 6.78 0.24
N ARG A 53 -26.39 6.77 1.18
CA ARG A 53 -25.31 7.78 1.20
C ARG A 53 -24.48 7.78 -0.10
N ARG A 54 -24.19 6.60 -0.68
CA ARG A 54 -23.47 6.51 -1.96
C ARG A 54 -24.30 7.01 -3.15
N LEU A 55 -25.60 6.76 -3.15
CA LEU A 55 -26.49 7.30 -4.20
C LEU A 55 -26.54 8.83 -4.18
N VAL A 56 -26.49 9.43 -2.98
CA VAL A 56 -26.59 10.89 -2.83
C VAL A 56 -25.24 11.60 -2.95
N ARG A 57 -24.17 11.04 -2.37
CA ARG A 57 -22.84 11.68 -2.27
C ARG A 57 -21.81 11.16 -3.27
N GLY A 58 -22.14 10.13 -4.05
CA GLY A 58 -21.17 9.41 -4.87
C GLY A 58 -20.25 8.47 -4.06
N PRO A 59 -19.40 7.68 -4.73
CA PRO A 59 -18.30 7.00 -4.07
C PRO A 59 -17.32 8.01 -3.47
N PRO A 60 -16.65 7.71 -2.34
CA PRO A 60 -15.57 8.55 -1.89
C PRO A 60 -14.48 8.59 -2.96
N GLU A 61 -13.92 9.77 -3.20
CA GLU A 61 -12.82 9.98 -4.13
C GLU A 61 -11.48 10.07 -3.35
N PRO A 62 -10.37 9.63 -3.94
CA PRO A 62 -9.05 9.85 -3.35
C PRO A 62 -8.71 11.35 -3.30
N PRO A 63 -7.80 11.79 -2.39
CA PRO A 63 -7.07 10.97 -1.42
C PRO A 63 -7.93 10.54 -0.23
N PHE A 64 -7.90 9.23 0.07
CA PHE A 64 -8.69 8.67 1.15
C PHE A 64 -8.21 9.09 2.56
N LEU A 65 -9.12 9.03 3.53
CA LEU A 65 -8.82 9.14 4.98
C LEU A 65 -8.29 7.83 5.59
N HIS A 66 -8.32 6.76 4.83
CA HIS A 66 -7.97 5.41 5.24
C HIS A 66 -6.95 4.84 4.25
N VAL A 67 -6.24 3.80 4.67
CA VAL A 67 -5.27 3.09 3.84
C VAL A 67 -6.00 2.03 3.01
N CYS A 68 -5.84 2.09 1.69
CA CYS A 68 -6.28 1.05 0.76
C CYS A 68 -5.70 -0.30 1.18
N GLN A 69 -6.52 -1.34 1.09
CA GLN A 69 -6.12 -2.71 1.42
C GLN A 69 -5.81 -3.50 0.15
N VAL A 70 -4.96 -4.52 0.28
CA VAL A 70 -4.63 -5.47 -0.78
C VAL A 70 -5.90 -6.03 -1.41
N GLY A 71 -5.94 -6.01 -2.75
CA GLY A 71 -7.14 -6.23 -3.56
C GLY A 71 -7.66 -4.96 -4.24
N ASP A 72 -7.31 -3.77 -3.74
CA ASP A 72 -7.50 -2.52 -4.47
C ASP A 72 -6.48 -2.43 -5.64
N PRO A 73 -6.92 -2.27 -6.90
CA PRO A 73 -6.02 -2.25 -8.06
C PRO A 73 -5.01 -1.10 -8.03
N VAL A 74 -5.27 -0.01 -7.30
CA VAL A 74 -4.31 1.11 -7.18
C VAL A 74 -2.97 0.65 -6.61
N LEU A 75 -2.98 -0.35 -5.73
CA LEU A 75 -1.79 -0.90 -5.07
C LEU A 75 -0.96 -1.82 -5.97
N ARG A 76 -1.45 -2.12 -7.18
CA ARG A 76 -0.79 -3.00 -8.16
C ARG A 76 -0.39 -2.27 -9.44
N GLY A 77 -0.75 -0.99 -9.58
CA GLY A 77 -0.33 -0.15 -10.69
C GLY A 77 1.04 0.49 -10.44
N VAL A 78 1.75 0.82 -11.52
CA VAL A 78 2.92 1.70 -11.46
C VAL A 78 2.42 3.14 -11.33
N ALA A 79 2.87 3.84 -10.30
CA ALA A 79 2.47 5.21 -10.02
C ALA A 79 3.05 6.17 -11.06
N ALA A 80 2.24 7.16 -11.48
CA ALA A 80 2.64 8.18 -12.44
C ALA A 80 3.52 9.25 -11.78
N PRO A 81 4.47 9.87 -12.51
CA PRO A 81 5.20 11.01 -12.00
C PRO A 81 4.26 12.18 -11.71
N VAL A 82 4.64 13.01 -10.74
CA VAL A 82 4.00 14.28 -10.40
C VAL A 82 4.62 15.39 -11.22
N GLU A 83 3.78 16.12 -11.96
CA GLU A 83 4.19 17.34 -12.66
C GLU A 83 4.55 18.46 -11.68
N ARG A 84 5.49 19.33 -12.03
CA ARG A 84 6.04 20.33 -11.11
C ARG A 84 5.01 21.31 -10.57
N GLU A 85 3.98 21.59 -11.35
CA GLU A 85 2.89 22.51 -11.02
C GLU A 85 1.97 21.98 -9.91
N HIS A 86 2.02 20.67 -9.65
CA HIS A 86 1.20 20.00 -8.63
C HIS A 86 1.96 19.72 -7.33
N LEU A 87 3.22 20.16 -7.23
CA LEU A 87 4.02 20.03 -6.00
C LEU A 87 3.41 20.84 -4.85
N GLY A 88 3.46 20.29 -3.64
CA GLY A 88 2.99 20.98 -2.42
C GLY A 88 1.47 21.01 -2.22
N GLY A 89 0.69 20.29 -3.05
CA GLY A 89 -0.76 20.22 -2.91
C GLY A 89 -1.25 19.62 -1.58
N PRO A 90 -2.55 19.78 -1.25
CA PRO A 90 -3.16 19.28 0.00
C PRO A 90 -3.06 17.75 0.14
N GLU A 91 -2.89 17.02 -0.96
CA GLU A 91 -2.71 15.56 -0.98
C GLU A 91 -1.43 15.13 -0.25
N LEU A 92 -0.37 15.93 -0.33
CA LEU A 92 0.88 15.63 0.36
C LEU A 92 0.73 15.80 1.88
N GLN A 93 0.06 16.88 2.30
CA GLN A 93 -0.25 17.09 3.72
C GLN A 93 -1.13 15.94 4.26
N ARG A 94 -2.05 15.45 3.43
CA ARG A 94 -2.90 14.31 3.74
C ARG A 94 -2.10 13.02 3.93
N LEU A 95 -1.11 12.76 3.10
CA LEU A 95 -0.23 11.60 3.24
C LEU A 95 0.45 11.57 4.61
N VAL A 96 1.08 12.69 5.00
CA VAL A 96 1.75 12.83 6.30
C VAL A 96 0.76 12.70 7.45
N GLN A 97 -0.44 13.29 7.31
CA GLN A 97 -1.50 13.20 8.32
C GLN A 97 -1.91 11.74 8.57
N VAL A 98 -2.16 10.96 7.51
CA VAL A 98 -2.56 9.55 7.66
C VAL A 98 -1.42 8.72 8.21
N MET A 99 -0.19 8.91 7.73
CA MET A 99 1.00 8.20 8.23
C MET A 99 1.15 8.36 9.75
N ARG A 100 1.10 9.60 10.24
CA ARG A 100 1.20 9.87 11.68
C ARG A 100 0.03 9.32 12.48
N ARG A 101 -1.19 9.38 11.93
CA ARG A 101 -2.40 8.84 12.58
C ARG A 101 -2.33 7.31 12.73
N GLN A 102 -1.75 6.60 11.76
CA GLN A 102 -1.57 5.16 11.84
C GLN A 102 -0.31 4.75 12.63
N HIS A 103 0.50 5.70 13.06
CA HIS A 103 1.80 5.44 13.69
C HIS A 103 2.74 4.57 12.84
N CYS A 104 2.58 4.58 11.52
CA CYS A 104 3.48 3.90 10.60
C CYS A 104 4.71 4.77 10.29
N VAL A 105 5.79 4.13 9.87
CA VAL A 105 7.11 4.78 9.65
C VAL A 105 7.35 5.22 8.21
N GLY A 106 6.44 4.81 7.32
CA GLY A 106 6.41 5.13 5.90
C GLY A 106 4.98 5.02 5.37
N LEU A 107 4.67 5.82 4.35
CA LEU A 107 3.43 5.71 3.59
C LEU A 107 3.61 6.31 2.19
N SER A 108 2.96 5.69 1.20
CA SER A 108 2.97 6.13 -0.20
C SER A 108 1.59 6.59 -0.68
N ALA A 109 1.57 7.47 -1.69
CA ALA A 109 0.32 7.99 -2.27
C ALA A 109 -0.63 6.89 -2.81
N PRO A 110 -0.15 5.80 -3.44
CA PRO A 110 -1.02 4.70 -3.86
C PRO A 110 -1.83 4.09 -2.71
N GLN A 111 -1.28 4.08 -1.49
CA GLN A 111 -1.99 3.59 -0.31
C GLN A 111 -3.16 4.47 0.13
N LEU A 112 -3.27 5.68 -0.40
CA LEU A 112 -4.42 6.58 -0.22
C LEU A 112 -5.30 6.67 -1.47
N GLY A 113 -5.10 5.78 -2.45
CA GLY A 113 -5.85 5.76 -3.70
C GLY A 113 -5.34 6.76 -4.75
N VAL A 114 -4.19 7.40 -4.53
CA VAL A 114 -3.61 8.38 -5.46
C VAL A 114 -2.45 7.72 -6.21
N PRO A 115 -2.58 7.41 -7.53
CA PRO A 115 -1.56 6.68 -8.28
C PRO A 115 -0.40 7.59 -8.73
N GLN A 116 0.23 8.31 -7.79
CA GLN A 116 1.32 9.24 -8.04
C GLN A 116 2.59 8.85 -7.26
N GLN A 117 3.76 9.22 -7.81
CA GLN A 117 5.08 8.92 -7.23
C GLN A 117 5.41 9.83 -6.05
N VAL A 118 4.70 9.64 -4.94
CA VAL A 118 4.93 10.38 -3.69
C VAL A 118 5.01 9.41 -2.53
N LEU A 119 6.04 9.56 -1.69
CA LEU A 119 6.19 8.82 -0.44
C LEU A 119 6.65 9.73 0.69
N ALA A 120 6.26 9.38 1.91
CA ALA A 120 6.66 10.04 3.15
C ALA A 120 7.26 9.01 4.10
N LEU A 121 8.28 9.41 4.85
CA LEU A 121 9.06 8.57 5.75
C LEU A 121 9.32 9.36 7.03
N GLU A 122 9.08 8.77 8.19
CA GLU A 122 9.41 9.38 9.48
C GLU A 122 9.61 8.29 10.54
N LEU A 123 10.74 8.36 11.25
CA LEU A 123 11.00 7.47 12.37
C LEU A 123 11.40 8.30 13.59
N THR A 124 10.44 8.56 14.46
CA THR A 124 10.68 9.36 15.66
C THR A 124 11.39 8.55 16.75
N GLN A 125 12.06 9.24 17.67
CA GLN A 125 12.68 8.62 18.84
C GLN A 125 11.67 7.79 19.65
N ALA A 126 10.43 8.27 19.79
CA ALA A 126 9.36 7.57 20.49
C ALA A 126 8.96 6.26 19.79
N LEU A 127 8.90 6.25 18.46
CA LEU A 127 8.63 5.01 17.70
C LEU A 127 9.78 4.02 17.81
N CYS A 128 11.04 4.48 17.73
CA CYS A 128 12.20 3.64 17.99
C CYS A 128 12.09 2.98 19.37
N GLN A 129 11.79 3.74 20.42
CA GLN A 129 11.70 3.26 21.81
C GLN A 129 10.62 2.18 22.06
N LYS A 130 9.64 2.01 21.17
CA LYS A 130 8.69 0.88 21.24
C LYS A 130 9.36 -0.47 20.97
N THR A 131 10.51 -0.48 20.32
CA THR A 131 11.29 -1.70 20.03
C THR A 131 12.35 -1.92 21.13
N PRO A 132 12.50 -3.14 21.68
CA PRO A 132 13.50 -3.42 22.71
C PRO A 132 14.94 -3.08 22.27
N PRO A 133 15.83 -2.59 23.17
CA PRO A 133 17.18 -2.14 22.80
C PRO A 133 17.99 -3.13 21.97
N ARG A 134 17.97 -4.42 22.33
CA ARG A 134 18.65 -5.48 21.58
C ARG A 134 18.13 -5.61 20.14
N GLN A 135 16.81 -5.54 19.95
CA GLN A 135 16.21 -5.62 18.62
C GLN A 135 16.50 -4.37 17.79
N ARG A 136 16.52 -3.18 18.41
CA ARG A 136 16.91 -1.93 17.73
C ARG A 136 18.34 -1.99 17.20
N ALA A 137 19.28 -2.46 18.03
CA ALA A 137 20.67 -2.64 17.64
C ALA A 137 20.82 -3.63 16.49
N LEU A 138 20.13 -4.79 16.57
CA LEU A 138 20.13 -5.78 15.47
C LEU A 138 19.57 -5.22 14.17
N ARG A 139 18.50 -4.42 14.25
CA ARG A 139 17.85 -3.81 13.09
C ARG A 139 18.56 -2.55 12.59
N GLN A 140 19.57 -2.05 13.32
CA GLN A 140 20.20 -0.75 13.06
C GLN A 140 19.15 0.36 12.94
N MET A 141 18.27 0.44 13.93
CA MET A 141 17.09 1.31 13.93
C MET A 141 17.42 2.63 14.63
N GLU A 142 17.66 3.67 13.83
CA GLU A 142 17.96 5.03 14.29
C GLU A 142 16.87 6.02 13.84
N PRO A 143 16.52 7.01 14.68
CA PRO A 143 15.50 7.99 14.33
C PRO A 143 15.95 8.90 13.18
N PHE A 144 14.99 9.35 12.37
CA PHE A 144 15.20 10.37 11.34
C PHE A 144 13.96 11.25 11.20
N PRO A 145 14.13 12.55 10.89
CA PRO A 145 13.01 13.48 10.75
C PRO A 145 12.15 13.13 9.54
N LEU A 146 10.93 13.69 9.49
CA LEU A 146 10.05 13.58 8.33
C LEU A 146 10.80 13.94 7.04
N ARG A 147 10.75 13.03 6.07
CA ARG A 147 11.22 13.22 4.70
C ARG A 147 10.10 12.88 3.74
N VAL A 148 9.93 13.72 2.74
CA VAL A 148 9.00 13.50 1.64
C VAL A 148 9.82 13.44 0.36
N PHE A 149 9.52 12.46 -0.48
CA PHE A 149 10.07 12.38 -1.82
C PHE A 149 8.96 12.34 -2.85
N VAL A 150 9.10 13.19 -3.86
CA VAL A 150 8.28 13.23 -5.06
C VAL A 150 9.16 12.82 -6.24
N ASN A 151 8.62 11.98 -7.11
CA ASN A 151 9.32 11.34 -8.23
C ASN A 151 10.67 10.72 -7.82
N PRO A 152 10.71 9.90 -6.75
CA PRO A 152 11.97 9.35 -6.28
C PRO A 152 12.55 8.31 -7.26
N SER A 153 13.87 8.22 -7.24
CA SER A 153 14.65 7.11 -7.78
C SER A 153 15.51 6.50 -6.68
N LEU A 154 15.79 5.20 -6.80
CA LEU A 154 16.56 4.45 -5.81
C LEU A 154 17.79 3.82 -6.45
N ARG A 155 18.93 3.95 -5.77
CA ARG A 155 20.20 3.29 -6.12
C ARG A 155 20.66 2.43 -4.94
N VAL A 156 21.08 1.20 -5.21
CA VAL A 156 21.66 0.31 -4.18
C VAL A 156 23.11 0.71 -3.93
N LEU A 157 23.48 0.89 -2.66
CA LEU A 157 24.85 1.20 -2.23
C LEU A 157 25.55 -0.02 -1.64
N ASP A 158 24.81 -0.87 -0.92
CA ASP A 158 25.28 -2.16 -0.41
C ASP A 158 24.20 -3.23 -0.68
N SER A 159 24.54 -4.18 -1.55
CA SER A 159 23.64 -5.23 -2.02
C SER A 159 23.52 -6.42 -1.05
N ARG A 160 24.23 -6.39 0.09
CA ARG A 160 24.07 -7.41 1.13
C ARG A 160 22.62 -7.45 1.60
N LEU A 161 22.03 -8.65 1.57
CA LEU A 161 20.66 -8.85 2.01
C LEU A 161 20.59 -9.04 3.53
N VAL A 162 19.67 -8.31 4.16
CA VAL A 162 19.32 -8.45 5.58
C VAL A 162 17.84 -8.79 5.67
N THR A 163 17.49 -9.78 6.49
CA THR A 163 16.12 -10.29 6.59
C THR A 163 15.55 -10.01 7.97
N PHE A 164 14.40 -9.35 8.02
CA PHE A 164 13.61 -9.10 9.23
C PHE A 164 12.12 -9.17 8.90
N PRO A 165 11.25 -9.40 9.90
CA PRO A 165 9.81 -9.24 9.76
C PRO A 165 9.45 -7.80 9.33
N GLU A 166 8.63 -7.69 8.29
CA GLU A 166 7.97 -6.48 7.83
C GLU A 166 6.45 -6.64 7.87
N GLY A 167 5.75 -5.54 8.08
CA GLY A 167 4.31 -5.41 7.90
C GLY A 167 4.00 -4.28 6.93
N CYS A 168 2.74 -4.17 6.53
CA CYS A 168 2.26 -3.11 5.66
C CYS A 168 0.85 -2.70 6.10
N GLU A 169 0.59 -1.39 6.18
CA GLU A 169 -0.75 -0.88 6.48
C GLU A 169 -1.80 -1.31 5.45
N SER A 170 -1.38 -1.64 4.22
CA SER A 170 -2.24 -2.18 3.15
C SER A 170 -2.43 -3.70 3.20
N VAL A 171 -1.77 -4.41 4.11
CA VAL A 171 -1.99 -5.85 4.37
C VAL A 171 -2.16 -6.01 5.88
N ALA A 172 -3.21 -5.38 6.40
CA ALA A 172 -3.42 -5.24 7.83
C ALA A 172 -3.49 -6.61 8.54
N GLY A 173 -2.81 -6.71 9.68
CA GLY A 173 -2.85 -7.90 10.54
C GLY A 173 -1.83 -8.99 10.22
N PHE A 174 -0.92 -8.78 9.26
CA PHE A 174 0.07 -9.78 8.87
C PHE A 174 1.50 -9.25 8.85
N LEU A 175 2.44 -10.15 9.11
CA LEU A 175 3.88 -9.92 8.98
C LEU A 175 4.52 -11.07 8.19
N ALA A 176 5.65 -10.81 7.55
CA ALA A 176 6.56 -11.86 7.08
C ALA A 176 8.01 -11.35 7.02
N CYS A 177 8.97 -12.27 7.05
CA CYS A 177 10.37 -11.95 6.82
C CYS A 177 10.60 -11.56 5.37
N VAL A 178 11.22 -10.40 5.14
CA VAL A 178 11.53 -9.87 3.81
C VAL A 178 13.03 -9.55 3.72
N PRO A 179 13.75 -10.05 2.71
CA PRO A 179 15.12 -9.66 2.45
C PRO A 179 15.16 -8.24 1.84
N ARG A 180 16.04 -7.38 2.36
CA ARG A 180 16.26 -6.01 1.87
C ARG A 180 17.75 -5.73 1.74
N PHE A 181 18.11 -4.85 0.79
CA PHE A 181 19.48 -4.36 0.67
C PHE A 181 19.88 -3.57 1.92
N GLN A 182 21.13 -3.76 2.36
CA GLN A 182 21.68 -3.16 3.57
C GLN A 182 21.77 -1.63 3.49
N ALA A 183 22.11 -1.08 2.33
CA ALA A 183 22.20 0.36 2.13
C ALA A 183 21.72 0.79 0.73
N VAL A 184 21.02 1.91 0.70
CA VAL A 184 20.45 2.51 -0.52
C VAL A 184 20.61 4.03 -0.49
N GLU A 185 20.57 4.63 -1.66
CA GLU A 185 20.39 6.06 -1.86
C GLU A 185 19.06 6.30 -2.55
N ILE A 186 18.26 7.21 -1.98
CA ILE A 186 17.06 7.73 -2.61
C ILE A 186 17.32 9.17 -3.05
N SER A 187 16.92 9.51 -4.26
CA SER A 187 16.98 10.87 -4.79
C SER A 187 15.65 11.26 -5.42
N GLY A 188 15.25 12.53 -5.31
CA GLY A 188 13.98 13.02 -5.85
C GLY A 188 13.75 14.47 -5.47
N LEU A 189 12.53 14.95 -5.64
CA LEU A 189 12.14 16.30 -5.21
C LEU A 189 11.54 16.25 -3.80
N ASN A 190 11.75 17.31 -3.02
CA ASN A 190 11.03 17.50 -1.76
C ASN A 190 9.66 18.18 -1.99
N ALA A 191 8.94 18.48 -0.90
CA ALA A 191 7.63 19.14 -0.93
C ALA A 191 7.64 20.52 -1.62
N ASN A 192 8.79 21.20 -1.63
CA ASN A 192 8.99 22.52 -2.23
C ASN A 192 9.52 22.44 -3.68
N GLY A 193 9.73 21.23 -4.21
CA GLY A 193 10.30 21.01 -5.54
C GLY A 193 11.82 21.10 -5.61
N GLU A 194 12.51 21.10 -4.49
CA GLU A 194 13.98 21.14 -4.45
C GLU A 194 14.54 19.72 -4.56
N GLN A 195 15.64 19.56 -5.30
CA GLN A 195 16.31 18.27 -5.43
C GLN A 195 16.95 17.87 -4.11
N VAL A 196 16.65 16.65 -3.66
CA VAL A 196 17.20 16.05 -2.45
C VAL A 196 17.78 14.68 -2.74
N VAL A 197 18.83 14.33 -2.00
CA VAL A 197 19.48 13.01 -2.02
C VAL A 197 19.66 12.57 -0.58
N TRP A 198 19.38 11.29 -0.30
CA TRP A 198 19.57 10.72 1.03
C TRP A 198 20.12 9.30 0.92
N GLN A 199 21.30 9.10 1.50
CA GLN A 199 21.89 7.78 1.72
C GLN A 199 21.45 7.25 3.07
N ALA A 200 20.98 6.01 3.10
CA ALA A 200 20.50 5.36 4.31
C ALA A 200 20.94 3.90 4.34
N SER A 201 21.09 3.37 5.55
CA SER A 201 21.39 1.97 5.82
C SER A 201 20.46 1.41 6.88
N GLY A 202 20.48 0.09 7.07
CA GLY A 202 19.75 -0.56 8.16
C GLY A 202 18.24 -0.40 8.05
N TRP A 203 17.57 -0.03 9.14
CA TRP A 203 16.11 0.07 9.15
C TRP A 203 15.58 1.19 8.24
N ALA A 204 16.28 2.32 8.13
CA ALA A 204 15.88 3.40 7.23
C ALA A 204 15.92 2.96 5.76
N ALA A 205 16.98 2.24 5.35
CA ALA A 205 17.08 1.67 4.00
C ALA A 205 15.93 0.70 3.69
N ARG A 206 15.51 -0.09 4.69
CA ARG A 206 14.37 -1.00 4.58
C ARG A 206 13.06 -0.26 4.32
N ILE A 207 12.76 0.77 5.11
CA ILE A 207 11.53 1.55 4.94
C ILE A 207 11.52 2.22 3.56
N ILE A 208 12.65 2.80 3.12
CA ILE A 208 12.78 3.38 1.77
C ILE A 208 12.44 2.36 0.68
N GLN A 209 13.02 1.17 0.74
CA GLN A 209 12.75 0.12 -0.25
C GLN A 209 11.28 -0.33 -0.24
N HIS A 210 10.65 -0.40 0.93
CA HIS A 210 9.24 -0.73 1.07
C HIS A 210 8.34 0.31 0.40
N GLU A 211 8.56 1.59 0.67
CA GLU A 211 7.74 2.66 0.06
C GLU A 211 8.02 2.83 -1.44
N MET A 212 9.26 2.58 -1.88
CA MET A 212 9.58 2.56 -3.31
C MET A 212 8.88 1.42 -4.04
N ASP A 213 8.76 0.23 -3.44
CA ASP A 213 8.02 -0.89 -4.00
C ASP A 213 6.54 -0.54 -4.22
N HIS A 214 5.92 0.20 -3.29
CA HIS A 214 4.53 0.65 -3.46
C HIS A 214 4.34 1.52 -4.70
N LEU A 215 5.31 2.37 -5.05
CA LEU A 215 5.25 3.18 -6.27
C LEU A 215 5.35 2.34 -7.55
N GLN A 216 5.82 1.09 -7.45
CA GLN A 216 5.93 0.14 -8.55
C GLN A 216 4.81 -0.93 -8.52
N GLY A 217 3.79 -0.78 -7.66
CA GLY A 217 2.71 -1.76 -7.52
C GLY A 217 3.14 -3.09 -6.87
N CYS A 218 4.28 -3.07 -6.16
CA CYS A 218 4.84 -4.20 -5.45
C CYS A 218 4.53 -4.09 -3.95
N LEU A 219 4.17 -5.21 -3.35
CA LEU A 219 3.90 -5.34 -1.92
C LEU A 219 4.92 -6.29 -1.29
N PHE A 220 5.12 -6.19 0.02
CA PHE A 220 6.08 -7.05 0.72
C PHE A 220 5.79 -8.55 0.55
N ILE A 221 4.51 -8.92 0.38
CA ILE A 221 4.06 -10.29 0.12
C ILE A 221 4.57 -10.87 -1.21
N ASP A 222 5.05 -10.04 -2.12
CA ASP A 222 5.67 -10.49 -3.38
C ASP A 222 7.17 -10.80 -3.23
N ARG A 223 7.79 -10.37 -2.11
CA ARG A 223 9.23 -10.53 -1.82
C ARG A 223 9.52 -11.37 -0.57
N MET A 224 8.51 -11.71 0.22
CA MET A 224 8.65 -12.37 1.51
C MET A 224 9.13 -13.82 1.41
N ASP A 225 9.73 -14.33 2.48
CA ASP A 225 9.74 -15.76 2.76
C ASP A 225 8.34 -16.19 3.22
N SER A 226 7.60 -16.85 2.34
CA SER A 226 6.20 -17.21 2.56
C SER A 226 6.00 -18.15 3.76
N ARG A 227 7.01 -18.91 4.18
CA ARG A 227 6.94 -19.78 5.36
C ARG A 227 6.88 -19.01 6.67
N THR A 228 7.25 -17.73 6.64
CA THR A 228 7.25 -16.83 7.80
C THR A 228 6.02 -15.92 7.84
N PHE A 229 5.10 -16.05 6.88
CA PHE A 229 3.87 -15.26 6.84
C PHE A 229 2.99 -15.63 8.03
N THR A 230 2.71 -14.65 8.88
CA THR A 230 2.03 -14.86 10.16
C THR A 230 1.01 -13.77 10.43
N ASN A 231 -0.09 -14.15 11.09
CA ASN A 231 -1.07 -13.21 11.59
C ASN A 231 -0.60 -12.68 12.96
N ILE A 232 -0.63 -11.36 13.15
CA ILE A 232 -0.13 -10.74 14.39
C ILE A 232 -0.98 -11.08 15.63
N CYS A 233 -2.25 -11.39 15.44
CA CYS A 233 -3.19 -11.80 16.48
C CYS A 233 -3.22 -13.32 16.65
N TRP A 234 -2.36 -14.09 15.97
CA TRP A 234 -2.41 -15.55 16.02
C TRP A 234 -2.22 -16.10 17.44
N MET A 235 -1.44 -15.42 18.28
CA MET A 235 -1.29 -15.78 19.69
C MET A 235 -2.59 -15.50 20.47
N GLU A 236 -3.17 -14.30 20.31
CA GLU A 236 -4.44 -13.91 20.98
C GLU A 236 -5.65 -14.77 20.59
N VAL A 237 -5.62 -15.43 19.42
CA VAL A 237 -6.73 -16.28 18.93
C VAL A 237 -6.63 -17.72 19.44
N ASN A 238 -5.42 -18.20 19.76
CA ASN A 238 -5.20 -19.58 20.22
C ASN A 238 -4.98 -19.69 21.73
N ASP A 239 -4.74 -18.58 22.42
CA ASP A 239 -4.79 -18.46 23.89
C ASP A 239 -6.25 -18.51 24.39
#